data_AF-A0A6M0AUM5-F1
#
_entry.id   AF-A0A6M0AUM5-F1
#
_cell.length_a   1.000
_cell.length_b   1.000
_cell.length_c   1.000
_cell.angle_alpha   90.00
_cell.angle_beta   90.00
_cell.angle_gamma   90.00
#
_symmetry.space_group_name_H-M   'P 1'
#
loop_
_entity.id
_entity.type
_entity.pdbx_description
1 polymer ?
#
loop_
_entity_poly.entity_id
_entity_poly.type
_entity_poly.pdbx_seq_one_letter_code
_entity_poly.pdbx_strand_id
1 'polypeptide(L)' 'MLHKSWENHRRVYGTIVHGSIRDGKIWIHYDGIEDGITDELVASGVPKDRIVLAFHPPEIREHTGYAVA' A
#
# COMPACT_ATOMS: atom_id res chain seq x y z
N MET A 1 5.30 -7.01 2.89
CA MET A 1 6.30 -7.14 3.96
C MET A 1 5.62 -7.35 5.31
N LEU A 2 6.03 -8.40 6.02
CA LEU A 2 5.52 -8.73 7.37
C LEU A 2 6.67 -8.64 8.37
N HIS A 3 6.43 -8.00 9.51
CA HIS A 3 7.30 -8.05 10.67
C HIS A 3 6.89 -9.19 11.60
N LYS A 4 7.84 -10.07 11.92
CA LYS A 4 7.61 -11.26 12.75
C LYS A 4 8.78 -11.41 13.71
N SER A 5 8.60 -11.08 14.98
CA SER A 5 9.66 -11.14 16.00
C SER A 5 9.12 -11.51 17.39
N TRP A 6 10.00 -11.53 18.37
CA TRP A 6 9.68 -11.70 19.78
C TRP A 6 10.33 -10.56 20.57
N GLU A 7 9.59 -9.97 21.50
CA GLU A 7 10.10 -9.00 22.46
C GLU A 7 9.87 -9.55 23.85
N ASN A 8 10.93 -10.02 24.51
CA ASN A 8 10.84 -10.82 25.74
C ASN A 8 9.90 -12.03 25.53
N HIS A 9 8.83 -12.11 26.32
CA HIS A 9 7.80 -13.15 26.22
C HIS A 9 6.60 -12.75 25.34
N ARG A 10 6.66 -11.58 24.65
CA ARG A 10 5.59 -11.10 23.79
C ARG A 10 5.88 -11.42 22.33
N ARG A 11 4.93 -12.07 21.66
CA ARG A 11 4.95 -12.24 20.21
C ARG A 11 4.68 -10.91 19.54
N VAL A 12 5.54 -10.50 18.60
CA VAL A 12 5.32 -9.33 17.74
C VAL A 12 5.02 -9.82 16.32
N TYR A 13 3.89 -9.36 15.80
CA TYR A 13 3.42 -9.69 14.46
C TYR A 13 2.69 -8.49 13.87
N GLY A 14 3.09 -8.03 12.69
CA GLY A 14 2.46 -6.91 12.02
C GLY A 14 2.76 -6.89 10.53
N THR A 15 1.84 -6.34 9.75
CA THR A 15 2.09 -6.00 8.35
C THR A 15 2.77 -4.64 8.30
N ILE A 16 3.82 -4.49 7.50
CA ILE A 16 4.42 -3.17 7.23
C ILE A 16 3.89 -2.63 5.90
N VAL A 17 3.89 -3.47 4.86
CA VAL A 17 3.32 -3.13 3.55
C VAL A 17 2.61 -4.35 3.00
N HIS A 18 1.43 -4.18 2.42
CA HIS A 18 0.76 -5.22 1.67
C HIS A 18 0.33 -4.65 0.33
N GLY A 19 0.83 -5.23 -0.76
CA GLY A 19 0.43 -4.85 -2.10
C GLY A 19 0.38 -6.04 -3.04
N SER A 20 -0.28 -5.85 -4.17
CA SER A 20 -0.43 -6.86 -5.23
C SER A 20 -0.43 -6.19 -6.60
N ILE A 21 -0.04 -6.93 -7.64
CA ILE A 21 -0.25 -6.50 -9.02
C ILE A 21 -1.50 -7.19 -9.55
N ARG A 22 -2.50 -6.40 -9.98
CA ARG A 22 -3.75 -6.88 -10.56
C ARG A 22 -4.10 -6.01 -11.76
N ASP A 23 -4.46 -6.63 -12.87
CA ASP A 23 -4.90 -5.94 -14.10
C ASP A 23 -3.92 -4.85 -14.57
N GLY A 24 -2.62 -5.12 -14.41
CA GLY A 24 -1.54 -4.20 -14.78
C GLY A 24 -1.44 -2.95 -13.89
N LYS A 25 -1.98 -2.99 -12.66
CA LYS A 25 -1.95 -1.94 -11.65
C LYS A 25 -1.37 -2.45 -10.33
N ILE A 26 -0.73 -1.55 -9.60
CA ILE A 26 -0.22 -1.79 -8.25
C ILE A 26 -1.33 -1.45 -7.26
N TRP A 27 -1.80 -2.43 -6.53
CA TRP A 27 -2.80 -2.26 -5.48
C TRP A 27 -2.11 -2.25 -4.13
N ILE A 28 -2.29 -1.17 -3.37
CA ILE A 28 -1.72 -1.01 -2.03
C ILE A 28 -2.84 -1.26 -1.01
N HIS A 29 -2.82 -2.42 -0.36
CA HIS A 29 -3.83 -2.85 0.61
C HIS A 29 -3.52 -2.37 2.03
N TYR A 30 -2.24 -2.16 2.34
CA TYR A 30 -1.79 -1.62 3.62
C TYR A 30 -0.43 -0.95 3.43
N ASP A 31 -0.26 0.21 4.04
CA ASP A 31 0.99 0.94 4.10
C ASP A 31 1.20 1.48 5.52
N GLY A 32 2.22 0.97 6.20
CA GLY A 32 2.61 1.34 7.55
C GLY A 32 3.95 2.07 7.61
N ILE A 33 4.46 2.54 6.47
CA ILE A 33 5.64 3.40 6.39
C ILE A 33 5.21 4.85 6.62
N GLU A 34 5.98 5.62 7.40
CA GLU A 34 5.65 7.02 7.75
C GLU A 34 5.49 7.90 6.51
N ASP A 35 6.47 7.86 5.60
CA ASP A 35 6.44 8.62 4.35
C ASP A 35 5.56 7.97 3.26
N GLY A 36 5.18 6.70 3.45
CA GLY A 36 4.37 5.92 2.52
C GLY A 36 5.10 5.50 1.21
N ILE A 37 4.76 4.32 0.70
CA ILE A 37 5.34 3.81 -0.56
C ILE A 37 4.75 4.49 -1.80
N THR A 38 3.60 5.14 -1.66
CA THR A 38 2.83 5.66 -2.80
C THR A 38 3.62 6.74 -3.54
N ASP A 39 4.22 7.68 -2.80
CA ASP A 39 4.97 8.78 -3.39
C ASP A 39 6.32 8.30 -3.97
N GLU A 40 6.94 7.29 -3.36
CA GLU A 40 8.14 6.65 -3.90
C GLU A 40 7.88 5.98 -5.26
N LEU A 41 6.74 5.30 -5.42
CA LEU A 41 6.35 4.70 -6.70
C LEU A 41 6.16 5.76 -7.79
N VAL A 42 5.55 6.89 -7.44
CA VAL A 42 5.40 8.02 -8.37
C VAL A 42 6.77 8.62 -8.72
N ALA A 43 7.64 8.83 -7.74
CA ALA A 43 8.99 9.33 -7.94
C ALA A 43 9.85 8.39 -8.79
N SER A 44 9.61 7.07 -8.71
CA SER A 44 10.27 6.07 -9.56
C SER A 44 9.69 5.99 -10.98
N GLY A 45 8.71 6.83 -11.32
CA GLY A 45 8.11 6.93 -12.65
C GLY A 45 6.84 6.10 -12.87
N VAL A 46 6.24 5.53 -11.81
CA VAL A 46 4.95 4.84 -11.94
C VAL A 46 3.84 5.89 -12.08
N PRO A 47 3.06 5.88 -13.16
CA PRO A 47 1.92 6.78 -13.31
C PRO A 47 0.86 6.58 -12.21
N LYS A 48 0.22 7.67 -11.75
CA LYS A 48 -0.81 7.59 -10.70
C LYS A 48 -2.02 6.73 -11.09
N ASP A 49 -2.35 6.67 -12.38
CA ASP A 49 -3.42 5.81 -12.92
C ASP A 49 -3.05 4.31 -12.98
N ARG A 50 -1.82 3.96 -12.57
CA ARG A 50 -1.34 2.59 -12.36
C ARG A 50 -1.28 2.18 -10.91
N ILE A 51 -1.63 3.06 -9.98
CA ILE A 51 -1.60 2.80 -8.53
C ILE A 51 -3.03 2.87 -8.01
N VAL A 52 -3.46 1.86 -7.25
CA VAL A 52 -4.76 1.82 -6.57
C VAL A 52 -4.52 1.85 -5.06
N LEU A 53 -5.04 2.88 -4.39
CA LEU A 53 -5.02 3.00 -2.92
C LEU A 53 -6.10 2.10 -2.31
N ALA A 54 -5.86 0.79 -2.32
CA ALA A 54 -6.85 -0.22 -1.97
C ALA A 54 -7.25 -0.24 -0.48
N PHE A 55 -6.43 0.36 0.39
CA PHE A 55 -6.77 0.60 1.79
C PHE A 55 -7.93 1.61 1.97
N HIS A 56 -8.24 2.43 0.94
CA HIS A 56 -9.45 3.23 0.93
C HIS A 56 -10.66 2.41 0.44
N PRO A 57 -11.86 2.66 1.01
CA PRO A 57 -13.11 2.12 0.49
C PRO A 57 -13.28 2.45 -1.01
N PRO A 58 -13.85 1.54 -1.83
CA PRO A 58 -14.00 1.75 -3.27
C PRO A 58 -14.61 3.09 -3.65
N GLU A 59 -15.63 3.54 -2.92
CA GLU A 59 -16.37 4.79 -3.14
C GLU A 59 -15.54 6.06 -2.90
N ILE A 60 -14.44 5.99 -2.16
CA ILE A 60 -13.57 7.15 -1.90
C ILE A 60 -12.45 7.26 -2.94
N ARG A 61 -12.11 6.15 -3.64
CA ARG A 61 -10.94 6.09 -4.51
C ARG A 61 -10.98 7.10 -5.65
N GLU A 62 -12.17 7.42 -6.17
CA GLU A 62 -12.35 8.43 -7.21
C GLU A 62 -11.90 9.84 -6.80
N HIS A 63 -11.85 10.13 -5.50
CA HIS A 63 -11.42 11.42 -4.96
C HIS A 63 -9.92 11.47 -4.60
N THR A 64 -9.19 10.35 -4.76
CA THR A 64 -7.78 10.24 -4.33
C THR A 64 -6.78 10.77 -5.36
N GLY A 65 -7.19 10.93 -6.62
CA GLY A 65 -6.28 11.24 -7.73
C GLY A 65 -5.42 10.06 -8.20
N TYR A 66 -5.73 8.85 -7.75
CA TYR A 66 -5.13 7.57 -8.17
C TYR A 66 -6.17 6.71 -8.89
N ALA A 67 -5.80 5.51 -9.35
CA ALA A 67 -6.73 4.60 -10.00
C ALA A 67 -7.79 4.05 -9.03
N VAL A 68 -8.99 3.82 -9.56
CA VAL A 68 -10.17 3.36 -8.79
C VAL A 68 -10.18 1.83 -8.60
N ALA A 69 -9.67 1.12 -9.62
CA ALA A 69 -9.46 -0.32 -9.71
C ALA A 69 -8.38 -0.58 -10.77
#